data_AF-A0AAN7B6X9-F1
#
_entry.id   AF-A0AAN7B6X9-F1
#
_cell.length_a   1.000
_cell.length_b   1.000
_cell.length_c   1.000
_cell.angle_alpha   90.00
_cell.angle_beta   90.00
_cell.angle_gamma   90.00
#
_symmetry.space_group_name_H-M   'P 1'
#
loop_
_entity.id
_entity.type
_entity.pdbx_description
1 polymer ?
#
loop_
_entity_poly.entity_id
_entity_poly.type
_entity_poly.pdbx_seq_one_letter_code
_entity_poly.pdbx_strand_id
1 'polypeptide(L)'
;MTTTTDPVPSGHLQPPASTTTEPVSAIPPGHGNDTTSTSDTTNSKPSSVRAGNTPSHLNLETFPTTTGPVLDTSELPGLPRLNYNLWDYKIKLSIVTFLLVLESSLIPLALFYGLWFRTTLRHGIIFAIITAFFGLVTGIEFGLRSLKLILPPDTYRPIGGKRWKADFTHWTLSFGYTVMTGILIGASIPHEPLVRPLAIPVPLFMIQMGLMLIATGYMNVKHKPTWCRMSSVPKGERTRPLVYTIVEDIIAVDGAAGLEYRRAFMARYEVSKLFRKMIAKQNWFWGWGSLLVGIGTMVVIWTVQQEIAYGIGWGVPLVWTIIWIVVTVVWVRRDLRHEKEQWARDAMSSVSNINIGEQNGVAAAT
;
A
#
# COMPACT_ATOMS: atom_id res chain seq x y z
N MET A 1 -9.99 -60.05 -57.15
CA MET A 1 -9.11 -58.87 -57.30
C MET A 1 -9.04 -58.22 -55.92
N THR A 2 -8.14 -58.55 -54.98
CA THR A 2 -6.75 -59.07 -55.06
C THR A 2 -5.90 -58.19 -56.01
N THR A 3 -4.80 -57.50 -55.65
CA THR A 3 -3.73 -57.68 -54.63
C THR A 3 -3.11 -56.32 -54.18
N THR A 4 -2.08 -56.13 -53.31
CA THR A 4 -1.58 -56.76 -52.04
C THR A 4 -0.32 -55.97 -51.54
N THR A 5 -0.24 -55.62 -50.23
CA THR A 5 0.95 -55.24 -49.38
C THR A 5 2.00 -54.15 -49.79
N ASP A 6 2.23 -53.15 -48.92
CA ASP A 6 3.41 -52.90 -48.02
C ASP A 6 4.82 -53.52 -48.33
N PRO A 7 5.96 -53.06 -47.71
CA PRO A 7 6.39 -51.71 -47.25
C PRO A 7 7.92 -51.37 -47.44
N VAL A 8 8.32 -50.11 -47.13
CA VAL A 8 9.59 -49.60 -46.51
C VAL A 8 11.00 -50.19 -46.85
N PRO A 9 12.03 -49.32 -47.09
CA PRO A 9 13.21 -49.34 -46.21
C PRO A 9 13.75 -47.95 -45.78
N SER A 10 14.47 -47.93 -44.66
CA SER A 10 15.03 -46.73 -44.00
C SER A 10 16.41 -46.33 -44.53
N GLY A 11 16.77 -45.05 -44.39
CA GLY A 11 18.13 -44.54 -44.67
C GLY A 11 18.63 -43.59 -43.57
N HIS A 12 19.47 -44.07 -42.66
CA HIS A 12 20.27 -43.22 -41.78
C HIS A 12 21.38 -42.53 -42.58
N LEU A 13 21.72 -41.28 -42.24
CA LEU A 13 23.08 -40.74 -42.27
C LEU A 13 23.18 -39.46 -41.43
N GLN A 14 24.18 -39.38 -40.54
CA GLN A 14 24.56 -38.21 -39.74
C GLN A 14 26.11 -38.21 -39.58
N PRO A 15 26.73 -37.18 -38.97
CA PRO A 15 27.65 -36.23 -39.59
C PRO A 15 29.15 -36.59 -39.46
N PRO A 16 30.07 -35.81 -40.05
CA PRO A 16 30.93 -34.88 -39.26
C PRO A 16 31.14 -33.51 -39.95
N ALA A 17 31.44 -32.36 -39.32
CA ALA A 17 32.39 -31.94 -38.28
C ALA A 17 33.75 -31.37 -38.80
N SER A 18 34.05 -30.14 -38.31
CA SER A 18 35.38 -29.52 -38.02
C SER A 18 36.35 -29.21 -39.17
N THR A 19 37.07 -28.07 -39.18
CA THR A 19 38.31 -27.77 -38.41
C THR A 19 38.60 -26.25 -38.59
N THR A 20 38.70 -25.36 -37.61
CA THR A 20 39.65 -25.19 -36.46
C THR A 20 41.04 -24.66 -36.85
N THR A 21 41.39 -23.45 -36.38
CA THR A 21 42.74 -23.15 -35.84
C THR A 21 42.72 -21.93 -34.91
N GLU A 22 43.38 -22.06 -33.76
CA GLU A 22 43.62 -21.04 -32.73
C GLU A 22 45.07 -20.46 -32.87
N PRO A 23 45.84 -20.16 -31.79
CA PRO A 23 45.84 -18.91 -30.99
C PRO A 23 47.24 -18.24 -30.87
N VAL A 24 47.32 -17.04 -30.27
CA VAL A 24 48.53 -16.54 -29.59
C VAL A 24 48.17 -15.78 -28.30
N SER A 25 49.04 -15.83 -27.28
CA SER A 25 48.87 -15.29 -25.92
C SER A 25 50.08 -14.41 -25.51
N ALA A 26 49.88 -13.34 -24.69
CA ALA A 26 50.89 -12.79 -23.76
C ALA A 26 50.39 -11.62 -22.85
N ILE A 27 50.18 -11.94 -21.57
CA ILE A 27 50.61 -11.30 -20.27
C ILE A 27 51.08 -9.79 -20.21
N PRO A 28 50.74 -9.04 -19.13
CA PRO A 28 51.06 -7.59 -18.91
C PRO A 28 52.35 -7.30 -18.07
N PRO A 29 52.82 -6.03 -18.03
CA PRO A 29 52.77 -5.18 -16.81
C PRO A 29 52.44 -3.68 -17.16
N GLY A 30 52.51 -2.63 -16.32
CA GLY A 30 52.78 -2.41 -14.88
C GLY A 30 52.97 -0.90 -14.53
N HIS A 31 53.17 -0.56 -13.24
CA HIS A 31 53.41 0.80 -12.65
C HIS A 31 52.28 1.86 -12.76
N GLY A 32 52.10 2.81 -11.84
CA GLY A 32 52.75 3.04 -10.53
C GLY A 32 53.38 4.44 -10.39
N ASN A 33 52.87 5.25 -9.44
CA ASN A 33 53.32 6.61 -9.05
C ASN A 33 53.04 7.70 -10.13
N ASP A 34 52.55 8.89 -9.81
CA ASP A 34 53.23 9.87 -8.96
C ASP A 34 52.33 10.68 -7.99
N THR A 35 52.99 11.14 -6.93
CA THR A 35 52.47 12.07 -5.92
C THR A 35 53.14 13.42 -6.09
N THR A 36 52.36 14.49 -6.33
CA THR A 36 52.86 15.84 -6.02
C THR A 36 51.75 16.71 -5.44
N SER A 37 51.96 17.11 -4.19
CA SER A 37 51.30 18.21 -3.51
C SER A 37 51.41 19.54 -4.27
N THR A 38 50.50 20.48 -4.01
CA THR A 38 50.83 21.74 -3.30
C THR A 38 49.53 22.40 -2.81
N SER A 39 49.60 23.00 -1.62
CA SER A 39 48.59 23.81 -0.95
C SER A 39 48.26 25.12 -1.67
N ASP A 40 47.08 25.70 -1.42
CA ASP A 40 47.08 27.12 -1.02
C ASP A 40 45.91 27.53 -0.13
N THR A 41 46.08 28.66 0.58
CA THR A 41 45.32 29.03 1.79
C THR A 41 44.70 30.43 1.68
N THR A 42 43.46 30.63 2.15
CA THR A 42 42.91 31.87 2.76
C THR A 42 41.40 31.68 3.00
N ASN A 43 40.72 31.90 4.14
CA ASN A 43 40.87 32.62 5.42
C ASN A 43 39.92 33.85 5.56
N SER A 44 39.22 33.88 6.72
CA SER A 44 38.43 34.99 7.33
C SER A 44 37.03 35.30 6.75
N LYS A 45 36.03 35.82 7.51
CA LYS A 45 35.81 35.96 8.98
C LYS A 45 34.29 36.15 9.30
N PRO A 46 33.80 35.94 10.54
CA PRO A 46 32.39 36.08 10.92
C PRO A 46 32.04 37.43 11.58
N SER A 47 30.74 37.71 11.77
CA SER A 47 30.18 38.87 12.49
C SER A 47 28.77 38.53 13.00
N SER A 48 28.18 39.10 14.05
CA SER A 48 28.60 39.78 15.28
C SER A 48 27.30 40.18 15.99
N VAL A 49 27.24 40.04 17.31
CA VAL A 49 26.09 40.29 18.19
C VAL A 49 25.62 41.76 18.20
N ARG A 50 24.32 42.00 18.50
CA ARG A 50 23.89 43.21 19.22
C ARG A 50 22.77 42.90 20.22
N ALA A 51 22.90 43.44 21.44
CA ALA A 51 21.94 43.30 22.54
C ALA A 51 21.15 44.61 22.79
N GLY A 52 20.04 44.54 23.54
CA GLY A 52 19.29 45.73 23.95
C GLY A 52 18.05 45.49 24.84
N ASN A 53 18.24 45.62 26.16
CA ASN A 53 17.35 46.23 27.17
C ASN A 53 15.96 45.63 27.52
N THR A 54 15.85 45.24 28.80
CA THR A 54 14.62 45.25 29.66
C THR A 54 14.51 46.65 30.36
N PRO A 55 13.43 47.07 31.09
CA PRO A 55 12.74 46.29 32.14
C PRO A 55 11.21 46.49 32.36
N SER A 56 10.65 45.61 33.20
CA SER A 56 9.53 45.80 34.14
C SER A 56 8.13 46.25 33.68
N HIS A 57 7.16 45.34 33.86
CA HIS A 57 5.95 45.66 34.64
C HIS A 57 5.46 44.42 35.39
N LEU A 58 5.36 44.51 36.72
CA LEU A 58 4.68 43.52 37.56
C LEU A 58 3.17 43.59 37.34
N ASN A 59 2.49 42.45 37.39
CA ASN A 59 1.07 42.39 37.76
C ASN A 59 0.76 41.10 38.52
N LEU A 60 -0.24 41.20 39.40
CA LEU A 60 -0.50 40.33 40.54
C LEU A 60 -0.79 38.86 40.21
N GLU A 61 -0.48 38.01 41.19
CA GLU A 61 -0.91 36.62 41.26
C GLU A 61 -2.43 36.48 41.11
N THR A 62 -2.86 35.46 40.37
CA THR A 62 -4.23 34.92 40.47
C THR A 62 -4.11 33.44 40.81
N PHE A 63 -4.69 33.04 41.95
CA PHE A 63 -4.60 31.69 42.47
C PHE A 63 -5.07 30.64 41.45
N PRO A 64 -4.32 29.53 41.24
CA PRO A 64 -4.74 28.49 40.32
C PRO A 64 -5.94 27.72 40.89
N THR A 65 -7.12 27.95 40.32
CA THR A 65 -8.30 27.12 40.58
C THR A 65 -7.99 25.68 40.21
N THR A 66 -8.05 24.78 41.19
CA THR A 66 -7.70 23.36 41.04
C THR A 66 -8.61 22.66 40.03
N THR A 67 -8.17 22.66 38.78
CA THR A 67 -8.69 21.79 37.73
C THR A 67 -7.59 20.75 37.49
N GLY A 68 -7.89 19.47 37.72
CA GLY A 68 -6.92 18.39 37.45
C GLY A 68 -6.44 18.45 35.99
N PRO A 69 -5.22 17.97 35.68
CA PRO A 69 -4.60 18.19 34.38
C PRO A 69 -5.44 17.56 33.27
N VAL A 70 -6.22 18.40 32.58
CA VAL A 70 -6.77 18.11 31.26
C VAL A 70 -5.58 18.08 30.34
N LEU A 71 -5.01 16.88 30.17
CA LEU A 71 -3.82 16.64 29.38
C LEU A 71 -4.11 17.08 27.93
N ASP A 72 -3.56 18.22 27.55
CA ASP A 72 -3.69 18.70 26.19
C ASP A 72 -2.96 17.72 25.26
N THR A 73 -3.73 17.00 24.44
CA THR A 73 -3.21 16.07 23.44
C THR A 73 -2.44 16.75 22.29
N SER A 74 -2.22 18.07 22.39
CA SER A 74 -1.31 18.85 21.56
C SER A 74 0.14 18.35 21.63
N GLU A 75 0.69 18.01 22.79
CA GLU A 75 2.11 17.69 22.93
C GLU A 75 2.39 16.48 23.83
N LEU A 76 2.24 15.27 23.25
CA LEU A 76 2.75 14.03 23.85
C LEU A 76 4.24 13.88 23.50
N PRO A 77 5.19 14.05 24.46
CA PRO A 77 6.61 13.93 24.17
C PRO A 77 6.96 12.53 23.66
N GLY A 78 7.78 12.48 22.61
CA GLY A 78 8.30 11.24 22.04
C GLY A 78 7.35 10.43 21.15
N LEU A 79 6.08 10.82 20.96
CA LEU A 79 5.18 10.14 20.02
C LEU A 79 5.14 10.87 18.66
N PRO A 80 5.69 10.30 17.56
CA PRO A 80 5.71 10.98 16.27
C PRO A 80 4.30 11.30 15.76
N ARG A 81 4.05 12.59 15.51
CA ARG A 81 2.77 13.09 15.01
C ARG A 81 2.63 12.79 13.53
N LEU A 82 1.46 12.32 13.14
CA LEU A 82 1.06 12.25 11.74
C LEU A 82 0.53 13.65 11.40
N ASN A 83 1.39 14.52 10.88
CA ASN A 83 1.07 15.91 10.47
C ASN A 83 0.20 15.93 9.20
N TYR A 84 -0.90 15.18 9.21
CA TYR A 84 -1.78 15.04 8.07
C TYR A 84 -3.24 15.03 8.54
N ASN A 85 -3.96 16.08 8.19
CA ASN A 85 -5.35 16.25 8.56
C ASN A 85 -6.26 15.73 7.44
N LEU A 86 -6.80 14.52 7.62
CA LEU A 86 -7.77 13.91 6.71
C LEU A 86 -9.01 14.79 6.44
N TRP A 87 -9.35 15.71 7.36
CA TRP A 87 -10.51 16.58 7.21
C TRP A 87 -10.37 17.62 6.09
N ASP A 88 -9.14 17.97 5.70
CA ASP A 88 -8.88 18.95 4.64
C ASP A 88 -9.11 18.33 3.25
N TYR A 89 -8.92 17.02 3.13
CA TYR A 89 -9.10 16.25 1.90
C TYR A 89 -10.38 15.41 1.87
N LYS A 90 -11.22 15.46 2.91
CA LYS A 90 -12.40 14.60 3.09
C LYS A 90 -13.37 14.63 1.90
N ILE A 91 -13.61 15.80 1.31
CA ILE A 91 -14.55 15.96 0.19
C ILE A 91 -13.98 15.27 -1.05
N LYS A 92 -12.71 15.55 -1.39
CA LYS A 92 -12.03 14.90 -2.50
C LYS A 92 -11.97 13.38 -2.34
N LEU A 93 -11.56 12.90 -1.17
CA LEU A 93 -11.46 11.47 -0.88
C LEU A 93 -12.84 10.79 -0.93
N SER A 94 -13.88 11.44 -0.40
CA SER A 94 -15.25 10.93 -0.46
C SER A 94 -15.81 10.89 -1.88
N ILE A 95 -15.54 11.91 -2.71
CA ILE A 95 -15.97 11.93 -4.12
C ILE A 95 -15.26 10.82 -4.90
N VAL A 96 -13.93 10.69 -4.78
CA VAL A 96 -13.17 9.62 -5.45
C VAL A 96 -13.63 8.24 -5.00
N THR A 97 -13.84 8.03 -3.69
CA THR A 97 -14.35 6.76 -3.15
C THR A 97 -15.77 6.45 -3.65
N PHE A 98 -16.64 7.46 -3.70
CA PHE A 98 -18.00 7.31 -4.23
C PHE A 98 -18.00 6.97 -5.72
N LEU A 99 -17.20 7.67 -6.53
CA LEU A 99 -17.08 7.39 -7.96
C LEU A 99 -16.48 5.99 -8.22
N LEU A 100 -15.51 5.55 -7.41
CA LEU A 100 -14.95 4.20 -7.49
C LEU A 100 -16.00 3.13 -7.13
N VAL A 101 -16.80 3.32 -6.08
CA VAL A 101 -17.93 2.43 -5.74
C VAL A 101 -18.99 2.41 -6.85
N LEU A 102 -19.28 3.57 -7.41
CA LEU A 102 -20.27 3.74 -8.47
C LEU A 102 -19.83 3.04 -9.76
N GLU A 103 -18.58 3.24 -10.19
CA GLU A 103 -17.99 2.55 -11.34
C GLU A 103 -17.82 1.05 -11.11
N SER A 104 -17.25 0.64 -9.99
CA SER A 104 -16.82 -0.76 -9.78
C SER A 104 -17.94 -1.71 -9.39
N SER A 105 -19.18 -1.25 -9.21
CA SER A 105 -20.30 -2.12 -8.83
C SER A 105 -21.67 -1.58 -9.24
N LEU A 106 -21.99 -0.31 -8.94
CA LEU A 106 -23.35 0.20 -9.18
C LEU A 106 -23.68 0.35 -10.68
N ILE A 107 -22.76 0.89 -11.48
CA ILE A 107 -22.91 0.98 -12.94
C ILE A 107 -23.00 -0.41 -13.57
N PRO A 108 -22.09 -1.37 -13.33
CA PRO A 108 -22.19 -2.74 -13.87
C PRO A 108 -23.52 -3.41 -13.55
N LEU A 109 -24.00 -3.32 -12.31
CA LEU A 109 -25.30 -3.87 -11.90
C LEU A 109 -26.47 -3.17 -12.59
N ALA A 110 -26.51 -1.84 -12.59
CA ALA A 110 -27.59 -1.06 -13.18
C ALA A 110 -27.67 -1.22 -14.71
N LEU A 111 -26.53 -1.24 -15.40
CA LEU A 111 -26.45 -1.47 -16.84
C LEU A 111 -26.76 -2.93 -17.20
N PHE A 112 -26.30 -3.91 -16.43
CA PHE A 112 -26.64 -5.31 -16.65
C PHE A 112 -28.16 -5.52 -16.53
N TYR A 113 -28.76 -5.28 -15.36
CA TYR A 113 -30.19 -5.51 -15.17
C TYR A 113 -31.07 -4.58 -16.03
N GLY A 114 -30.62 -3.34 -16.26
CA GLY A 114 -31.31 -2.38 -17.12
C GLY A 114 -31.35 -2.83 -18.58
N LEU A 115 -30.20 -3.15 -19.18
CA LEU A 115 -30.13 -3.51 -20.60
C LEU A 115 -30.62 -4.94 -20.87
N TRP A 116 -30.30 -5.90 -19.99
CA TRP A 116 -30.66 -7.32 -20.14
C TRP A 116 -32.17 -7.57 -20.15
N PHE A 117 -32.93 -6.86 -19.29
CA PHE A 117 -34.37 -7.08 -19.16
C PHE A 117 -35.24 -6.04 -19.89
N ARG A 118 -34.67 -4.96 -20.43
CA ARG A 118 -35.45 -3.89 -21.10
C ARG A 118 -35.09 -3.71 -22.58
N THR A 119 -34.09 -4.40 -23.11
CA THR A 119 -33.67 -4.27 -24.51
C THR A 119 -33.50 -5.63 -25.17
N THR A 120 -33.65 -5.67 -26.50
CA THR A 120 -33.37 -6.84 -27.34
C THR A 120 -31.95 -6.77 -27.93
N LEU A 121 -31.02 -6.07 -27.28
CA LEU A 121 -29.64 -5.95 -27.73
C LEU A 121 -28.92 -7.29 -27.58
N ARG A 122 -28.04 -7.63 -28.54
CA ARG A 122 -27.18 -8.82 -28.43
C ARG A 122 -26.36 -8.73 -27.14
N HIS A 123 -26.35 -9.79 -26.34
CA HIS A 123 -25.68 -9.84 -25.04
C HIS A 123 -24.22 -9.36 -25.06
N GLY A 124 -23.44 -9.67 -26.11
CA GLY A 124 -22.07 -9.17 -26.26
C GLY A 124 -21.97 -7.63 -26.37
N ILE A 125 -22.98 -6.95 -26.91
CA ILE A 125 -23.05 -5.47 -26.94
C ILE A 125 -23.34 -4.93 -25.53
N ILE A 126 -24.22 -5.60 -24.77
CA ILE A 126 -24.53 -5.23 -23.39
C ILE A 126 -23.26 -5.26 -22.53
N PHE A 127 -22.48 -6.34 -22.59
CA PHE A 127 -21.22 -6.42 -21.84
C PHE A 127 -20.10 -5.55 -22.40
N ALA A 128 -20.06 -5.27 -23.70
CA ALA A 128 -19.13 -4.27 -24.25
C ALA A 128 -19.42 -2.87 -23.68
N ILE A 129 -20.69 -2.47 -23.57
CA ILE A 129 -21.09 -1.20 -22.94
C ILE A 129 -20.69 -1.19 -21.46
N ILE A 130 -21.01 -2.24 -20.70
CA ILE A 130 -20.63 -2.34 -19.28
C ILE A 130 -19.10 -2.26 -19.10
N THR A 131 -18.35 -3.01 -19.91
CA THR A 131 -16.88 -3.05 -19.84
C THR A 131 -16.25 -1.71 -20.25
N ALA A 132 -16.87 -0.94 -21.15
CA ALA A 132 -16.39 0.39 -21.54
C ALA A 132 -16.53 1.43 -20.41
N PHE A 133 -17.49 1.27 -19.49
CA PHE A 133 -17.59 2.10 -18.28
C PHE A 133 -16.70 1.59 -17.14
N PHE A 134 -16.32 0.32 -17.14
CA PHE A 134 -15.41 -0.26 -16.15
C PHE A 134 -13.95 0.09 -16.47
N GLY A 135 -13.31 0.94 -15.65
CA GLY A 135 -11.90 1.30 -15.82
C GLY A 135 -11.66 2.74 -16.27
N LEU A 136 -12.71 3.55 -16.43
CA LEU A 136 -12.62 4.96 -16.76
C LEU A 136 -12.15 5.80 -15.56
N VAL A 137 -12.86 5.79 -14.45
CA VAL A 137 -12.52 6.57 -13.24
C VAL A 137 -11.28 5.97 -12.58
N THR A 138 -11.31 4.66 -12.33
CA THR A 138 -10.16 3.91 -11.80
C THR A 138 -8.92 4.06 -12.69
N GLY A 139 -9.05 4.00 -14.02
CA GLY A 139 -7.94 4.23 -14.94
C GLY A 139 -7.38 5.66 -14.91
N ILE A 140 -8.24 6.68 -14.80
CA ILE A 140 -7.80 8.08 -14.64
C ILE A 140 -7.05 8.26 -13.32
N GLU A 141 -7.59 7.80 -12.18
CA GLU A 141 -6.90 7.87 -10.89
C GLU A 141 -5.59 7.07 -10.90
N PHE A 142 -5.55 5.91 -11.57
CA PHE A 142 -4.33 5.12 -11.73
C PHE A 142 -3.27 5.81 -12.60
N GLY A 143 -3.71 6.54 -13.63
CA GLY A 143 -2.89 7.42 -14.45
C GLY A 143 -2.33 8.60 -13.65
N LEU A 144 -3.17 9.31 -12.90
CA LEU A 144 -2.75 10.40 -12.01
C LEU A 144 -1.77 9.92 -10.93
N ARG A 145 -2.00 8.72 -10.36
CA ARG A 145 -1.07 8.06 -9.43
C ARG A 145 0.27 7.77 -10.09
N SER A 146 0.27 7.21 -11.30
CA SER A 146 1.47 6.98 -12.11
C SER A 146 2.24 8.27 -12.35
N LEU A 147 1.55 9.34 -12.75
CA LEU A 147 2.13 10.66 -13.00
C LEU A 147 2.79 11.25 -11.74
N LYS A 148 2.11 11.21 -10.59
CA LYS A 148 2.70 11.66 -9.30
C LYS A 148 3.97 10.90 -8.91
N LEU A 149 4.09 9.63 -9.29
CA LEU A 149 5.27 8.80 -9.04
C LEU A 149 6.39 9.05 -10.06
N ILE A 150 6.05 9.32 -11.33
CA ILE A 150 7.03 9.47 -12.43
C ILE A 150 7.56 10.92 -12.54
N LEU A 151 6.74 11.94 -12.30
CA LEU A 151 7.16 13.34 -12.44
C LEU A 151 8.11 13.77 -11.30
N PRO A 152 9.01 14.74 -11.53
CA PRO A 152 9.66 15.51 -10.47
C PRO A 152 8.68 16.57 -9.91
N PRO A 153 8.86 17.04 -8.66
CA PRO A 153 9.86 16.64 -7.66
C PRO A 153 9.56 15.28 -7.01
N ASP A 154 10.55 14.71 -6.32
CA ASP A 154 10.42 13.42 -5.61
C ASP A 154 9.66 13.57 -4.28
N THR A 155 8.39 14.00 -4.36
CA THR A 155 7.55 14.32 -3.18
C THR A 155 6.73 13.12 -2.72
N TYR A 156 6.43 12.17 -3.61
CA TYR A 156 5.44 11.12 -3.38
C TYR A 156 5.99 9.68 -3.38
N ARG A 157 7.22 9.46 -3.86
CA ARG A 157 7.77 8.10 -3.98
C ARG A 157 8.09 7.48 -2.62
N PRO A 158 8.23 6.15 -2.55
CA PRO A 158 8.72 5.48 -1.34
C PRO A 158 10.12 5.94 -0.93
N ILE A 159 10.45 5.84 0.36
CA ILE A 159 11.71 6.38 0.93
C ILE A 159 12.93 5.63 0.34
N GLY A 160 13.67 6.26 -0.56
CA GLY A 160 14.77 5.61 -1.32
C GLY A 160 14.29 4.86 -2.57
N GLY A 161 13.12 5.20 -3.10
CA GLY A 161 12.66 4.80 -4.43
C GLY A 161 13.47 5.45 -5.56
N LYS A 162 13.27 4.97 -6.79
CA LYS A 162 13.81 5.58 -8.01
C LYS A 162 12.64 5.98 -8.92
N ARG A 163 12.85 6.92 -9.85
CA ARG A 163 11.84 7.49 -10.76
C ARG A 163 10.95 6.48 -11.51
N TRP A 164 11.45 5.27 -11.76
CA TRP A 164 10.77 4.19 -12.48
C TRP A 164 10.32 3.03 -11.59
N LYS A 165 10.35 3.18 -10.27
CA LYS A 165 9.86 2.18 -9.31
C LYS A 165 8.61 2.71 -8.61
N ALA A 166 7.45 2.34 -9.13
CA ALA A 166 6.18 2.55 -8.47
C ALA A 166 6.14 1.86 -7.08
N ASP A 167 5.23 2.32 -6.22
CA ASP A 167 5.08 1.76 -4.89
C ASP A 167 4.43 0.37 -4.88
N PHE A 168 4.50 -0.33 -3.75
CA PHE A 168 4.08 -1.73 -3.66
C PHE A 168 2.57 -1.87 -3.81
N THR A 169 1.82 -0.89 -3.32
CA THR A 169 0.36 -0.82 -3.47
C THR A 169 -0.02 -0.64 -4.95
N HIS A 170 0.67 0.22 -5.69
CA HIS A 170 0.47 0.39 -7.13
C HIS A 170 0.68 -0.93 -7.87
N TRP A 171 1.79 -1.65 -7.65
CA TRP A 171 2.02 -2.96 -8.28
C TRP A 171 0.97 -4.02 -7.90
N THR A 172 0.55 -4.04 -6.64
CA THR A 172 -0.49 -4.95 -6.14
C THR A 172 -1.83 -4.70 -6.84
N LEU A 173 -2.21 -3.43 -6.97
CA LEU A 173 -3.42 -3.02 -7.68
C LEU A 173 -3.30 -3.24 -9.20
N SER A 174 -2.17 -2.92 -9.82
CA SER A 174 -1.91 -3.21 -11.25
C SER A 174 -2.16 -4.67 -11.57
N PHE A 175 -1.60 -5.59 -10.78
CA PHE A 175 -1.76 -7.02 -11.03
C PHE A 175 -3.23 -7.45 -10.93
N GLY A 176 -3.93 -7.02 -9.88
CA GLY A 176 -5.35 -7.26 -9.69
C GLY A 176 -6.19 -6.74 -10.86
N TYR A 177 -6.07 -5.46 -11.20
CA TYR A 177 -6.81 -4.84 -12.29
C TYR A 177 -6.48 -5.47 -13.65
N THR A 178 -5.22 -5.80 -13.95
CA THR A 178 -4.85 -6.46 -15.21
C THR A 178 -5.54 -7.83 -15.35
N VAL A 179 -5.60 -8.63 -14.29
CA VAL A 179 -6.31 -9.92 -14.30
C VAL A 179 -7.82 -9.71 -14.44
N MET A 180 -8.41 -8.77 -13.71
CA MET A 180 -9.84 -8.42 -13.81
C MET A 180 -10.21 -8.00 -15.23
N THR A 181 -9.48 -7.03 -15.81
CA THR A 181 -9.71 -6.52 -17.16
C THR A 181 -9.49 -7.60 -18.22
N GLY A 182 -8.48 -8.46 -18.06
CA GLY A 182 -8.25 -9.61 -18.95
C GLY A 182 -9.43 -10.59 -18.96
N ILE A 183 -10.03 -10.87 -17.79
CA ILE A 183 -11.23 -11.70 -17.68
C ILE A 183 -12.44 -11.01 -18.33
N LEU A 184 -12.65 -9.72 -18.06
CA LEU A 184 -13.78 -8.95 -18.61
C LEU A 184 -13.75 -8.88 -20.14
N ILE A 185 -12.59 -8.57 -20.73
CA ILE A 185 -12.40 -8.56 -22.17
C ILE A 185 -12.58 -9.99 -22.72
N GLY A 186 -11.83 -10.96 -22.18
CA GLY A 186 -11.82 -12.35 -22.68
C GLY A 186 -13.20 -13.01 -22.67
N ALA A 187 -13.99 -12.81 -21.61
CA ALA A 187 -15.33 -13.38 -21.49
C ALA A 187 -16.41 -12.62 -22.31
N SER A 188 -16.10 -11.41 -22.80
CA SER A 188 -16.98 -10.61 -23.67
C SER A 188 -16.74 -10.84 -25.17
N ILE A 189 -15.64 -11.52 -25.57
CA ILE A 189 -15.33 -11.83 -26.98
C ILE A 189 -16.29 -12.83 -27.63
N PRO A 190 -16.73 -13.94 -26.97
CA PRO A 190 -17.59 -14.93 -27.60
C PRO A 190 -18.94 -14.36 -28.04
N HIS A 191 -19.53 -14.92 -29.10
CA HIS A 191 -20.82 -14.45 -29.64
C HIS A 191 -21.95 -14.49 -28.60
N GLU A 192 -21.94 -15.53 -27.76
CA GLU A 192 -22.67 -15.58 -26.50
C GLU A 192 -21.69 -15.40 -25.33
N PRO A 193 -21.71 -14.24 -24.65
CA PRO A 193 -20.72 -13.87 -23.65
C PRO A 193 -20.87 -14.72 -22.38
N LEU A 194 -19.73 -15.06 -21.77
CA LEU A 194 -19.69 -15.96 -20.63
C LEU A 194 -20.01 -15.21 -19.32
N VAL A 195 -21.31 -15.07 -19.03
CA VAL A 195 -21.85 -14.31 -17.88
C VAL A 195 -21.21 -14.71 -16.53
N ARG A 196 -20.96 -16.01 -16.31
CA ARG A 196 -20.33 -16.51 -15.08
C ARG A 196 -18.89 -15.97 -14.91
N PRO A 197 -17.95 -16.15 -15.85
CA PRO A 197 -16.68 -15.43 -15.86
C PRO A 197 -16.76 -13.92 -15.67
N LEU A 198 -17.80 -13.24 -16.20
CA LEU A 198 -18.01 -11.80 -16.04
C LEU A 198 -18.44 -11.40 -14.60
N ALA A 199 -18.78 -12.36 -13.73
CA ALA A 199 -19.06 -12.17 -12.31
C ALA A 199 -17.83 -12.42 -11.39
N ILE A 200 -16.79 -13.08 -11.91
CA ILE A 200 -15.58 -13.51 -11.17
C ILE A 200 -14.59 -12.37 -10.79
N PRO A 201 -14.45 -11.23 -11.49
CA PRO A 201 -13.36 -10.28 -11.26
C PRO A 201 -13.21 -9.80 -9.81
N VAL A 202 -14.30 -9.33 -9.18
CA VAL A 202 -14.22 -8.76 -7.82
C VAL A 202 -13.97 -9.84 -6.74
N PRO A 203 -14.65 -11.01 -6.75
CA PRO A 203 -14.30 -12.13 -5.87
C PRO A 203 -12.85 -12.61 -6.03
N LEU A 204 -12.33 -12.66 -7.25
CA LEU A 204 -10.95 -13.05 -7.51
C LEU A 204 -9.95 -12.01 -6.95
N PHE A 205 -10.25 -10.72 -7.08
CA PHE A 205 -9.47 -9.66 -6.46
C PHE A 205 -9.50 -9.73 -4.92
N MET A 206 -10.65 -10.04 -4.31
CA MET A 206 -10.77 -10.27 -2.86
C MET A 206 -9.91 -11.46 -2.37
N ILE A 207 -9.87 -12.56 -3.15
CA ILE A 207 -8.98 -13.71 -2.88
C ILE A 207 -7.52 -13.29 -2.98
N GLN A 208 -7.12 -12.62 -4.08
CA GLN A 208 -5.75 -12.13 -4.28
C GLN A 208 -5.28 -11.25 -3.12
N MET A 209 -6.06 -10.24 -2.75
CA MET A 209 -5.75 -9.36 -1.62
C MET A 209 -5.69 -10.13 -0.30
N GLY A 210 -6.60 -11.08 -0.09
CA GLY A 210 -6.67 -11.89 1.13
C GLY A 210 -5.43 -12.77 1.31
N LEU A 211 -5.01 -13.45 0.25
CA LEU A 211 -3.79 -14.25 0.22
C LEU A 211 -2.54 -13.39 0.47
N MET A 212 -2.43 -12.20 -0.15
CA MET A 212 -1.30 -11.30 0.06
C MET A 212 -1.25 -10.72 1.49
N LEU A 213 -2.40 -10.37 2.07
CA LEU A 213 -2.52 -9.95 3.47
C LEU A 213 -2.11 -11.07 4.42
N ILE A 214 -2.62 -12.29 4.23
CA ILE A 214 -2.27 -13.46 5.06
C ILE A 214 -0.78 -13.80 4.92
N ALA A 215 -0.22 -13.81 3.70
CA ALA A 215 1.18 -14.13 3.46
C ALA A 215 2.13 -13.11 4.13
N THR A 216 1.88 -11.81 3.95
CA THR A 216 2.68 -10.76 4.60
C THR A 216 2.50 -10.72 6.11
N GLY A 217 1.30 -11.02 6.62
CA GLY A 217 1.02 -11.19 8.04
C GLY A 217 1.82 -12.36 8.64
N TYR A 218 1.84 -13.51 7.96
CA TYR A 218 2.65 -14.67 8.34
C TYR A 218 4.15 -14.37 8.33
N MET A 219 4.65 -13.71 7.28
CA MET A 219 6.05 -13.26 7.20
C MET A 219 6.40 -12.29 8.33
N ASN A 220 5.52 -11.35 8.68
CA ASN A 220 5.72 -10.41 9.78
C ASN A 220 5.81 -11.11 11.15
N VAL A 221 4.92 -12.08 11.40
CA VAL A 221 4.91 -12.91 12.64
C VAL A 221 6.12 -13.83 12.72
N LYS A 222 6.59 -14.39 11.60
CA LYS A 222 7.80 -15.21 11.53
C LYS A 222 9.10 -14.41 11.38
N HIS A 223 9.05 -13.08 11.51
CA HIS A 223 10.19 -12.17 11.36
C HIS A 223 10.97 -12.34 10.03
N LYS A 224 10.31 -12.84 8.97
CA LYS A 224 10.99 -13.14 7.70
C LYS A 224 11.39 -11.85 6.96
N PRO A 225 12.56 -11.85 6.30
CA PRO A 225 12.99 -10.73 5.47
C PRO A 225 12.11 -10.59 4.22
N THR A 226 11.96 -9.36 3.73
CA THR A 226 11.26 -9.05 2.49
C THR A 226 12.05 -9.56 1.27
N TRP A 227 11.39 -10.27 0.36
CA TRP A 227 12.03 -10.81 -0.85
C TRP A 227 12.26 -9.74 -1.93
N CYS A 228 11.37 -8.76 -1.99
CA CYS A 228 11.43 -7.58 -2.83
C CYS A 228 11.25 -6.32 -1.96
N ARG A 229 11.50 -5.15 -2.54
CA ARG A 229 11.27 -3.87 -1.85
C ARG A 229 9.76 -3.63 -1.70
N MET A 230 9.27 -3.59 -0.47
CA MET A 230 7.85 -3.34 -0.15
C MET A 230 7.65 -1.86 0.19
N SER A 231 7.43 -1.05 -0.85
CA SER A 231 7.32 0.40 -0.75
C SER A 231 8.52 1.03 -0.04
N SER A 232 8.36 1.65 1.14
CA SER A 232 9.48 2.25 1.89
C SER A 232 10.33 1.22 2.62
N VAL A 233 9.89 -0.04 2.74
CA VAL A 233 10.68 -1.13 3.34
C VAL A 233 11.64 -1.69 2.29
N PRO A 234 12.98 -1.55 2.47
CA PRO A 234 13.95 -2.11 1.53
C PRO A 234 13.93 -3.65 1.52
N LYS A 235 14.57 -4.24 0.51
CA LYS A 235 14.74 -5.69 0.40
C LYS A 235 15.65 -6.18 1.54
N GLY A 236 15.27 -7.27 2.21
CA GLY A 236 16.04 -7.88 3.29
C GLY A 236 15.66 -7.41 4.70
N GLU A 237 14.94 -6.30 4.84
CA GLU A 237 14.38 -5.88 6.13
C GLU A 237 13.21 -6.77 6.58
N ARG A 238 12.86 -6.70 7.88
CA ARG A 238 11.70 -7.43 8.42
C ARG A 238 10.43 -7.02 7.69
N THR A 239 9.72 -8.01 7.14
CA THR A 239 8.42 -7.80 6.48
C THR A 239 7.43 -7.10 7.42
N ARG A 240 6.96 -5.92 7.02
CA ARG A 240 5.82 -5.24 7.65
C ARG A 240 4.51 -5.81 7.08
N PRO A 241 3.38 -5.82 7.82
CA PRO A 241 2.10 -6.30 7.29
C PRO A 241 1.67 -5.46 6.09
N LEU A 242 1.03 -6.03 5.05
CA LEU A 242 0.62 -5.32 3.84
C LEU A 242 -0.31 -4.11 4.11
N VAL A 243 -1.11 -4.13 5.18
CA VAL A 243 -1.87 -2.93 5.61
C VAL A 243 -0.96 -1.73 5.91
N TYR A 244 0.27 -1.94 6.41
CA TYR A 244 1.24 -0.86 6.58
C TYR A 244 1.53 -0.16 5.25
N THR A 245 1.89 -0.92 4.20
CA THR A 245 2.27 -0.33 2.92
C THR A 245 1.07 0.25 2.17
N ILE A 246 -0.12 -0.35 2.28
CA ILE A 246 -1.35 0.22 1.72
C ILE A 246 -1.66 1.58 2.34
N VAL A 247 -1.63 1.69 3.67
CA VAL A 247 -1.91 2.96 4.37
C VAL A 247 -0.82 4.00 4.10
N GLU A 248 0.45 3.59 4.06
CA GLU A 248 1.58 4.45 3.69
C GLU A 248 1.40 5.02 2.28
N ASP A 249 1.15 4.16 1.30
CA ASP A 249 1.13 4.50 -0.12
C ASP A 249 -0.12 5.29 -0.53
N ILE A 250 -1.30 4.96 0.01
CA ILE A 250 -2.54 5.70 -0.28
C ILE A 250 -2.47 7.12 0.29
N ILE A 251 -2.08 7.28 1.55
CA ILE A 251 -2.06 8.61 2.18
C ILE A 251 -0.93 9.47 1.60
N ALA A 252 0.24 8.89 1.33
CA ALA A 252 1.32 9.62 0.68
C ALA A 252 0.93 10.11 -0.72
N VAL A 253 0.37 9.26 -1.58
CA VAL A 253 0.17 9.57 -3.01
C VAL A 253 -1.23 10.11 -3.31
N ASP A 254 -2.30 9.46 -2.85
CA ASP A 254 -3.68 9.84 -3.18
C ASP A 254 -4.14 10.98 -2.25
N GLY A 255 -3.83 10.85 -0.96
CA GLY A 255 -4.00 11.90 0.05
C GLY A 255 -3.03 13.08 -0.08
N ALA A 256 -2.05 12.99 -0.98
CA ALA A 256 -1.02 14.00 -1.25
C ALA A 256 -0.13 14.38 -0.04
N ALA A 257 -0.01 13.50 0.96
CA ALA A 257 0.77 13.76 2.18
C ALA A 257 2.31 13.58 2.01
N GLY A 258 2.74 12.95 0.90
CA GLY A 258 4.13 12.87 0.48
C GLY A 258 5.11 12.18 1.45
N LEU A 259 6.41 12.47 1.29
CA LEU A 259 7.49 11.87 2.08
C LEU A 259 7.47 12.23 3.57
N GLU A 260 6.95 13.40 3.96
CA GLU A 260 6.84 13.77 5.39
C GLU A 260 5.96 12.77 6.13
N TYR A 261 4.79 12.47 5.57
CA TYR A 261 3.89 11.45 6.10
C TYR A 261 4.55 10.07 6.16
N ARG A 262 5.24 9.64 5.09
CA ARG A 262 5.96 8.34 5.08
C ARG A 262 6.98 8.24 6.23
N ARG A 263 7.76 9.31 6.48
CA ARG A 263 8.74 9.37 7.58
C ARG A 263 8.07 9.35 8.95
N ALA A 264 7.02 10.15 9.16
CA ALA A 264 6.27 10.21 10.41
C ALA A 264 5.57 8.87 10.74
N PHE A 265 4.96 8.24 9.74
CA PHE A 265 4.30 6.94 9.85
C PHE A 265 5.29 5.82 10.16
N MET A 266 6.46 5.83 9.52
CA MET A 266 7.57 4.90 9.84
C MET A 266 8.09 5.11 11.27
N ALA A 267 8.36 6.36 11.67
CA ALA A 267 8.84 6.68 13.02
C ALA A 267 7.86 6.23 14.11
N ARG A 268 6.56 6.53 13.94
CA ARG A 268 5.53 6.06 14.87
C ARG A 268 5.42 4.54 14.92
N TYR A 269 5.56 3.86 13.77
CA TYR A 269 5.53 2.41 13.72
C TYR A 269 6.71 1.77 14.46
N GLU A 270 7.93 2.31 14.36
CA GLU A 270 9.07 1.74 15.10
C GLU A 270 9.01 2.02 16.60
N VAL A 271 8.50 3.18 17.00
CA VAL A 271 8.38 3.59 18.41
C VAL A 271 7.19 2.89 19.09
N SER A 272 5.98 2.96 18.52
CA SER A 272 4.75 2.50 19.19
C SER A 272 4.49 1.00 19.02
N LYS A 273 4.57 0.26 20.13
CA LYS A 273 4.19 -1.16 20.19
C LYS A 273 2.68 -1.37 19.95
N LEU A 274 1.84 -0.43 20.37
CA LEU A 274 0.38 -0.49 20.22
C LEU A 274 -0.04 -0.26 18.77
N PHE A 275 0.57 0.72 18.10
CA PHE A 275 0.35 0.99 16.69
C PHE A 275 0.70 -0.22 15.81
N ARG A 276 1.86 -0.85 16.06
CA ARG A 276 2.25 -2.11 15.39
C ARG A 276 1.24 -3.23 15.61
N LYS A 277 0.76 -3.43 16.85
CA LYS A 277 -0.28 -4.43 17.16
C LYS A 277 -1.59 -4.12 16.44
N MET A 278 -2.00 -2.85 16.36
CA MET A 278 -3.20 -2.42 15.62
C MET A 278 -3.07 -2.74 14.12
N ILE A 279 -1.97 -2.33 13.47
CA ILE A 279 -1.72 -2.61 12.04
C ILE A 279 -1.69 -4.12 11.76
N ALA A 280 -1.06 -4.92 12.64
CA ALA A 280 -1.04 -6.38 12.50
C ALA A 280 -2.44 -7.02 12.65
N LYS A 281 -3.25 -6.58 13.63
CA LYS A 281 -4.65 -7.02 13.79
C LYS A 281 -5.47 -6.68 12.54
N GLN A 282 -5.34 -5.45 12.06
CA GLN A 282 -6.06 -4.97 10.87
C GLN A 282 -5.71 -5.79 9.63
N ASN A 283 -4.43 -6.19 9.49
CA ASN A 283 -3.95 -7.03 8.40
C ASN A 283 -4.58 -8.43 8.42
N TRP A 284 -4.67 -9.07 9.59
CA TRP A 284 -5.34 -10.37 9.73
C TRP A 284 -6.86 -10.27 9.52
N PHE A 285 -7.50 -9.21 10.02
CA PHE A 285 -8.93 -8.97 9.89
C PHE A 285 -9.37 -8.78 8.42
N TRP A 286 -8.64 -7.96 7.65
CA TRP A 286 -8.89 -7.84 6.21
C TRP A 286 -8.49 -9.10 5.45
N GLY A 287 -7.36 -9.73 5.80
CA GLY A 287 -6.83 -10.89 5.06
C GLY A 287 -7.75 -12.10 5.10
N TRP A 288 -8.21 -12.50 6.29
CA TRP A 288 -9.20 -13.57 6.43
C TRP A 288 -10.57 -13.16 5.92
N GLY A 289 -11.00 -11.92 6.19
CA GLY A 289 -12.29 -11.43 5.73
C GLY A 289 -12.43 -11.46 4.21
N SER A 290 -11.45 -10.90 3.47
CA SER A 290 -11.51 -10.85 2.01
C SER A 290 -11.30 -12.22 1.37
N LEU A 291 -10.47 -13.09 1.96
CA LEU A 291 -10.32 -14.47 1.49
C LEU A 291 -11.62 -15.27 1.63
N LEU A 292 -12.29 -15.19 2.79
CA LEU A 292 -13.53 -15.94 3.05
C LEU A 292 -14.69 -15.43 2.20
N VAL A 293 -14.90 -14.11 2.09
CA VAL A 293 -15.96 -13.57 1.21
C VAL A 293 -15.66 -13.84 -0.26
N GLY A 294 -14.39 -13.77 -0.69
CA GLY A 294 -13.98 -14.04 -2.07
C GLY A 294 -14.23 -15.49 -2.47
N ILE A 295 -13.81 -16.45 -1.64
CA ILE A 295 -14.09 -17.89 -1.85
C ILE A 295 -15.60 -18.16 -1.78
N GLY A 296 -16.31 -17.63 -0.78
CA GLY A 296 -17.76 -17.81 -0.64
C GLY A 296 -18.52 -17.31 -1.86
N THR A 297 -18.23 -16.08 -2.31
CA THR A 297 -18.87 -15.50 -3.50
C THR A 297 -18.53 -16.29 -4.77
N MET A 298 -17.28 -16.76 -4.91
CA MET A 298 -16.87 -17.64 -6.02
C MET A 298 -17.68 -18.94 -6.05
N VAL A 299 -17.86 -19.63 -4.92
CA VAL A 299 -18.68 -20.86 -4.84
C VAL A 299 -20.13 -20.58 -5.22
N VAL A 300 -20.70 -19.45 -4.78
CA VAL A 300 -22.08 -19.08 -5.14
C VAL A 300 -22.23 -18.81 -6.64
N ILE A 301 -21.28 -18.12 -7.28
CA ILE A 301 -21.28 -17.85 -8.73
C ILE A 301 -21.44 -19.13 -9.58
N TRP A 302 -20.82 -20.24 -9.15
CA TRP A 302 -20.89 -21.51 -9.88
C TRP A 302 -22.15 -22.34 -9.59
N THR A 303 -22.85 -22.07 -8.50
CA THR A 303 -24.01 -22.87 -8.05
C THR A 303 -25.37 -22.26 -8.40
N VAL A 304 -25.47 -20.96 -8.67
CA VAL A 304 -26.73 -20.28 -9.01
C VAL A 304 -26.91 -20.02 -10.52
N GLN A 305 -28.11 -19.59 -10.93
CA GLN A 305 -28.40 -19.14 -12.31
C GLN A 305 -27.51 -17.94 -12.70
N GLN A 306 -27.15 -17.83 -13.97
CA GLN A 306 -26.11 -16.90 -14.43
C GLN A 306 -26.43 -15.42 -14.16
N GLU A 307 -27.71 -15.03 -14.24
CA GLU A 307 -28.20 -13.68 -14.02
C GLU A 307 -28.11 -13.29 -12.53
N ILE A 308 -28.30 -14.28 -11.64
CA ILE A 308 -28.15 -14.15 -10.19
C ILE A 308 -26.67 -14.17 -9.82
N ALA A 309 -25.87 -15.02 -10.48
CA ALA A 309 -24.42 -15.11 -10.28
C ALA A 309 -23.73 -13.77 -10.57
N TYR A 310 -24.13 -13.09 -11.64
CA TYR A 310 -23.65 -11.74 -11.95
C TYR A 310 -23.99 -10.75 -10.82
N GLY A 311 -25.26 -10.67 -10.41
CA GLY A 311 -25.67 -9.80 -9.31
C GLY A 311 -24.90 -10.03 -8.01
N ILE A 312 -24.68 -11.30 -7.67
CA ILE A 312 -23.95 -11.71 -6.47
C ILE A 312 -22.45 -11.38 -6.58
N GLY A 313 -21.82 -11.64 -7.72
CA GLY A 313 -20.39 -11.41 -7.94
C GLY A 313 -19.96 -9.95 -7.78
N TRP A 314 -20.82 -9.01 -8.18
CA TRP A 314 -20.57 -7.57 -8.00
C TRP A 314 -21.17 -7.02 -6.69
N GLY A 315 -22.36 -7.46 -6.30
CA GLY A 315 -23.09 -6.92 -5.15
C GLY A 315 -22.56 -7.37 -3.79
N VAL A 316 -22.22 -8.65 -3.61
CA VAL A 316 -21.78 -9.17 -2.29
C VAL A 316 -20.44 -8.55 -1.85
N PRO A 317 -19.39 -8.48 -2.70
CA PRO A 317 -18.15 -7.82 -2.33
C PRO A 317 -18.33 -6.33 -2.01
N LEU A 318 -19.23 -5.61 -2.70
CA LEU A 318 -19.54 -4.22 -2.40
C LEU A 318 -20.12 -4.05 -0.99
N VAL A 319 -21.22 -4.76 -0.68
CA VAL A 319 -21.90 -4.68 0.62
C VAL A 319 -20.95 -5.09 1.74
N TRP A 320 -20.20 -6.17 1.55
CA TRP A 320 -19.18 -6.62 2.50
C TRP A 320 -18.11 -5.55 2.74
N THR A 321 -17.58 -4.93 1.68
CA THR A 321 -16.54 -3.90 1.76
C THR A 321 -17.02 -2.68 2.54
N ILE A 322 -18.26 -2.21 2.29
CA ILE A 322 -18.85 -1.09 3.03
C ILE A 322 -18.91 -1.40 4.54
N ILE A 323 -19.41 -2.58 4.91
CA ILE A 323 -19.49 -3.02 6.31
C ILE A 323 -18.08 -3.10 6.93
N TRP A 324 -17.12 -3.71 6.25
CA TRP A 324 -15.74 -3.85 6.73
C TRP A 324 -15.01 -2.52 6.89
N ILE A 325 -15.27 -1.53 6.03
CA ILE A 325 -14.76 -0.16 6.17
C ILE A 325 -15.31 0.48 7.44
N VAL A 326 -16.63 0.41 7.69
CA VAL A 326 -17.25 1.00 8.89
C VAL A 326 -16.67 0.38 10.17
N VAL A 327 -16.58 -0.95 10.23
CA VAL A 327 -15.96 -1.67 11.37
C VAL A 327 -14.50 -1.25 11.56
N THR A 328 -13.73 -1.17 10.48
CA THR A 328 -12.33 -0.74 10.50
C THR A 328 -12.17 0.69 11.03
N VAL A 329 -12.98 1.64 10.56
CA VAL A 329 -12.91 3.05 10.98
C VAL A 329 -13.21 3.20 12.48
N VAL A 330 -14.22 2.50 13.00
CA VAL A 330 -14.55 2.51 14.44
C VAL A 330 -13.43 1.88 15.26
N TRP A 331 -12.92 0.72 14.85
CA TRP A 331 -11.83 0.02 15.54
C TRP A 331 -10.56 0.87 15.58
N VAL A 332 -10.06 1.33 14.42
CA VAL A 332 -8.81 2.12 14.33
C VAL A 332 -8.93 3.41 15.15
N ARG A 333 -10.08 4.11 15.11
CA ARG A 333 -10.29 5.30 15.96
C ARG A 333 -10.20 5.00 17.45
N ARG A 334 -10.69 3.83 17.90
CA ARG A 334 -10.61 3.39 19.29
C ARG A 334 -9.17 3.01 19.67
N ASP A 335 -8.52 2.17 18.88
CA ASP A 335 -7.17 1.68 19.19
C ASP A 335 -6.13 2.84 19.13
N LEU A 336 -6.29 3.83 18.24
CA LEU A 336 -5.48 5.07 18.23
C LEU A 336 -5.74 5.99 19.44
N ARG A 337 -6.95 5.97 20.02
CA ARG A 337 -7.26 6.71 21.24
C ARG A 337 -6.58 6.04 22.44
N HIS A 338 -6.75 4.73 22.58
CA HIS A 338 -6.10 3.93 23.61
C HIS A 338 -4.56 4.04 23.55
N GLU A 339 -3.98 4.11 22.35
CA GLU A 339 -2.54 4.37 22.17
C GLU A 339 -2.12 5.71 22.79
N LYS A 340 -2.82 6.81 22.48
CA LYS A 340 -2.51 8.13 23.05
C LYS A 340 -2.64 8.16 24.57
N GLU A 341 -3.70 7.57 25.10
CA GLU A 341 -3.94 7.53 26.55
C GLU A 341 -2.90 6.66 27.29
N GLN A 342 -2.46 5.54 26.71
CA GLN A 342 -1.37 4.74 27.29
C GLN A 342 -0.04 5.49 27.21
N TRP A 343 0.26 6.13 26.08
CA TRP A 343 1.46 6.97 25.94
C TRP A 343 1.53 8.10 26.97
N ALA A 344 0.39 8.76 27.24
CA ALA A 344 0.28 9.79 28.27
C ALA A 344 0.60 9.24 29.67
N ARG A 345 0.03 8.09 30.03
CA ARG A 345 0.26 7.43 31.32
C ARG A 345 1.71 7.01 31.51
N ASP A 346 2.29 6.40 30.48
CA ASP A 346 3.69 5.96 30.50
C ASP A 346 4.63 7.17 30.68
N ALA A 347 4.40 8.27 29.96
CA ALA A 347 5.17 9.51 30.08
C ALA A 347 5.05 10.16 31.48
N MET A 348 3.85 10.22 32.07
CA MET A 348 3.67 10.74 33.44
C MET A 348 4.39 9.85 34.47
N SER A 349 4.35 8.52 34.29
CA SER A 349 5.02 7.59 35.20
C SER A 349 6.55 7.72 35.16
N SER A 350 7.14 7.98 33.99
CA SER A 350 8.59 8.14 33.88
C SER A 350 9.08 9.42 34.56
N VAL A 351 8.36 10.54 34.42
CA VAL A 351 8.65 11.80 35.13
C VAL A 351 8.54 11.62 36.65
N SER A 352 7.48 10.96 37.14
CA SER A 352 7.33 10.68 38.58
C SER A 352 8.49 9.86 39.14
N ASN A 353 8.97 8.85 38.40
CA ASN A 353 10.08 8.01 38.83
C ASN A 353 11.43 8.75 38.85
N ILE A 354 11.65 9.68 37.91
CA ILE A 354 12.84 10.54 37.88
C ILE A 354 12.85 11.43 39.14
N ASN A 355 11.74 12.12 39.43
CA ASN A 355 11.65 13.04 40.57
C ASN A 355 11.88 12.33 41.91
N ILE A 356 11.37 11.09 42.08
CA ILE A 356 11.62 10.28 43.27
C ILE A 356 13.10 9.85 43.36
N GLY A 357 13.72 9.47 42.23
CA GLY A 357 15.14 9.12 42.19
C GLY A 357 16.05 10.30 42.56
N GLU A 358 15.72 11.50 42.10
CA GLU A 358 16.46 12.73 42.40
C GLU A 358 16.32 13.12 43.88
N GLN A 359 15.11 13.08 44.45
CA GLN A 359 14.90 13.32 45.89
C GLN A 359 15.66 12.33 46.77
N ASN A 360 15.64 11.04 46.43
CA ASN A 360 16.40 10.01 47.15
C ASN A 360 17.92 10.19 47.00
N GLY A 361 18.40 10.67 45.85
CA GLY A 361 19.81 10.98 45.62
C GLY A 361 20.31 12.17 46.45
N VAL A 362 19.49 13.23 46.56
CA VAL A 362 19.80 14.39 47.41
C VAL A 362 19.79 14.00 48.90
N ALA A 363 18.80 13.22 49.34
CA ALA A 363 18.70 12.76 50.73
C ALA A 363 19.81 11.78 51.15
N ALA A 364 20.51 11.15 50.19
CA ALA A 364 21.66 10.27 50.45
C ALA A 364 23.01 11.02 50.39
N ALA A 365 23.01 12.30 50.04
CA ALA A 365 24.21 13.14 49.94
C ALA A 365 24.38 14.13 51.11
N THR A 366 23.45 14.11 52.07
CA THR A 366 23.42 14.88 53.33
C THR A 366 23.54 13.96 54.54
#